data_AF-A0A2M7EM90-F1
#
_entry.id   AF-A0A2M7EM90-F1
#
_cell.length_a   1.000
_cell.length_b   1.000
_cell.length_c   1.000
_cell.angle_alpha   90.00
_cell.angle_beta   90.00
_cell.angle_gamma   90.00
#
_symmetry.space_group_name_H-M   'P 1'
#
loop_
_entity.id
_entity.type
_entity.pdbx_description
1 polymer ?
#
loop_
_entity_poly.entity_id
_entity_poly.type
_entity_poly.pdbx_seq_one_letter_code
_entity_poly.pdbx_strand_id
1 'polypeptide(L)' 'DFAVRILGLSTAAMIEAPIRFYVTEDADGTATLSWKEPSAVFAPYADEGGDDLAEIAQELDLRFTAIAARATNQTDQ' A
#
# COMPACT_ATOMS: atom_id res chain seq x y z
N ASP A 1 -10.72 -7.42 -3.63
CA ASP A 1 -10.26 -8.70 -4.22
C ASP A 1 -8.75 -8.91 -4.05
N PHE A 2 -7.94 -7.86 -3.95
CA PHE A 2 -6.47 -7.96 -3.75
C PHE A 2 -6.00 -9.04 -2.77
N ALA A 3 -6.52 -9.07 -1.54
CA ALA A 3 -6.12 -10.07 -0.55
C ALA A 3 -6.35 -11.52 -1.03
N VAL A 4 -7.42 -11.77 -1.78
CA VAL A 4 -7.72 -13.10 -2.34
C VAL A 4 -6.75 -13.43 -3.48
N ARG A 5 -6.45 -12.46 -4.36
CA ARG A 5 -5.45 -12.61 -5.43
C ARG A 5 -4.07 -12.89 -4.86
N ILE A 6 -3.64 -12.09 -3.87
CA ILE A 6 -2.34 -12.22 -3.20
C ILE A 6 -2.23 -13.56 -2.49
N LEU A 7 -3.27 -14.03 -1.78
CA LEU A 7 -3.27 -15.35 -1.14
C LEU A 7 -3.03 -16.49 -2.14
N GLY A 8 -3.51 -16.35 -3.39
CA GLY A 8 -3.28 -17.32 -4.46
C GLY A 8 -1.87 -17.29 -5.06
N LEU A 9 -1.11 -16.22 -4.83
CA LEU A 9 0.24 -16.03 -5.35
C LEU A 9 1.31 -16.26 -4.27
N SER A 10 1.10 -15.70 -3.08
CA SER A 10 1.97 -15.88 -1.93
C SER A 10 1.17 -15.94 -0.64
N THR A 11 1.16 -17.12 -0.01
CA THR A 11 0.55 -17.25 1.32
C THR A 11 1.38 -16.51 2.37
N ALA A 12 2.70 -16.44 2.21
CA ALA A 12 3.58 -15.70 3.10
C ALA A 12 3.27 -14.20 3.09
N ALA A 13 3.02 -13.61 1.92
CA ALA A 13 2.69 -12.18 1.76
C ALA A 13 1.41 -11.79 2.52
N MET A 14 0.52 -12.73 2.83
CA MET A 14 -0.69 -12.44 3.57
C MET A 14 -0.47 -12.08 5.05
N ILE A 15 0.74 -12.29 5.58
CA ILE A 15 1.11 -11.75 6.90
C ILE A 15 1.07 -10.21 6.92
N GLU A 16 1.26 -9.57 5.76
CA GLU A 16 1.24 -8.11 5.60
C GLU A 16 -0.18 -7.54 5.61
N ALA A 17 -1.19 -8.37 5.37
CA ALA A 17 -2.57 -7.91 5.34
C ALA A 17 -3.10 -7.66 6.77
N PRO A 18 -3.73 -6.49 7.05
CA PRO A 18 -3.93 -5.35 6.16
C PRO A 18 -2.69 -4.44 6.05
N ILE A 19 -2.47 -3.84 4.86
CA ILE A 19 -1.53 -2.72 4.68
C ILE A 19 -2.16 -1.45 5.29
N ARG A 20 -1.34 -0.62 5.95
CA ARG A 20 -1.82 0.44 6.85
C ARG A 20 -1.46 1.84 6.34
N PHE A 21 -2.39 2.77 6.56
CA PHE A 21 -2.10 4.19 6.68
C PHE A 21 -1.90 4.55 8.14
N TYR A 22 -1.03 5.53 8.39
CA TYR A 22 -0.82 6.15 9.69
C TYR A 22 -1.16 7.62 9.59
N VAL A 23 -1.99 8.10 10.52
CA VAL A 23 -2.31 9.51 10.69
C VAL A 23 -1.79 9.94 12.05
N THR A 24 -0.88 10.90 12.06
CA THR A 24 -0.21 11.38 13.27
C THR A 24 -0.51 12.86 13.44
N GLU A 25 -0.99 13.27 14.61
CA GLU A 25 -1.18 14.68 14.96
C GLU A 25 0.18 15.39 15.12
N ASP A 26 0.30 16.57 14.52
CA ASP A 26 1.48 17.43 14.61
C ASP A 26 1.27 18.53 15.66
N ALA A 27 2.36 19.11 16.18
CA ALA A 27 2.31 20.07 17.28
C ALA A 27 1.62 21.40 16.93
N ASP A 28 1.50 21.72 15.64
CA ASP A 28 0.83 22.93 15.12
C ASP A 28 -0.67 22.71 14.84
N GLY A 29 -1.20 21.54 15.22
CA GLY A 29 -2.60 21.18 15.02
C GLY A 29 -2.92 20.66 13.62
N THR A 30 -1.91 20.40 12.78
CA THR A 30 -2.09 19.61 11.55
C THR A 30 -1.96 18.11 11.80
N ALA A 31 -2.03 17.30 10.75
CA ALA A 31 -1.73 15.88 10.83
C ALA A 31 -0.94 15.43 9.61
N THR A 32 -0.01 14.52 9.84
CA THR A 32 0.78 13.86 8.81
C THR A 32 0.15 12.51 8.46
N LEU A 33 -0.16 12.32 7.18
CA LEU A 33 -0.55 11.02 6.61
C LEU A 33 0.69 10.33 6.03
N SER A 34 0.95 9.09 6.45
CA SER A 34 2.08 8.29 5.98
C SER A 34 1.71 6.84 5.74
N TRP A 35 2.40 6.18 4.82
CA TRP A 35 2.29 4.76 4.54
C TRP A 35 3.61 4.22 4.00
N LYS A 36 3.78 2.90 4.05
CA LYS A 36 4.81 2.22 3.26
C LYS A 36 4.16 1.79 1.96
N GLU A 37 4.80 2.09 0.83
CA GLU A 37 4.32 1.67 -0.50
C GLU A 37 4.07 0.15 -0.52
N PRO A 38 2.88 -0.31 -0.93
CA PRO A 38 2.60 -1.71 -1.21
C PRO A 38 3.70 -2.44 -1.99
N SER A 39 4.33 -1.84 -3.00
CA SER A 39 5.49 -2.43 -3.69
C SER A 39 6.67 -2.70 -2.76
N ALA A 40 7.01 -1.76 -1.88
CA ALA A 40 8.04 -1.96 -0.86
C ALA A 40 7.63 -2.95 0.24
N VAL A 41 6.33 -3.11 0.50
CA VAL A 41 5.78 -4.13 1.43
C VAL A 41 5.94 -5.52 0.82
N PHE A 42 5.62 -5.69 -0.46
CA PHE A 42 5.61 -7.01 -1.11
C PHE A 42 6.94 -7.45 -1.74
N ALA A 43 7.92 -6.55 -1.90
CA ALA A 43 9.24 -6.87 -2.46
C ALA A 43 9.92 -8.12 -1.85
N PRO A 44 9.85 -8.41 -0.53
CA PRO A 44 10.46 -9.62 0.04
C PRO A 44 9.82 -10.94 -0.41
N TYR A 45 8.64 -10.91 -1.04
CA TYR A 45 7.87 -12.09 -1.45
C TYR A 45 7.93 -12.33 -2.97
N ALA A 46 8.81 -11.62 -3.69
CA ALA A 46 8.96 -11.73 -5.14
C ALA A 46 9.31 -13.16 -5.60
N ASP A 47 10.04 -13.92 -4.78
CA ASP A 47 10.40 -15.32 -5.09
C ASP A 47 9.17 -16.25 -5.15
N GLU A 48 8.11 -15.97 -4.37
CA GLU A 48 6.87 -16.77 -4.34
C GLU A 48 5.83 -16.21 -5.31
N GLY A 49 5.61 -14.89 -5.27
CA GLY A 49 4.51 -14.24 -5.99
C GLY A 49 4.86 -13.73 -7.39
N GLY A 50 6.14 -13.64 -7.74
CA GLY A 50 6.62 -13.24 -9.07
C GLY A 50 6.10 -11.90 -9.58
N ASP A 51 6.03 -11.77 -10.90
CA ASP A 51 5.59 -10.56 -11.60
C ASP A 51 4.12 -10.20 -11.28
N ASP A 52 3.25 -11.21 -11.15
CA ASP A 52 1.83 -11.00 -10.82
C ASP A 52 1.65 -10.30 -9.46
N LEU A 53 2.48 -10.65 -8.46
CA LEU A 53 2.48 -9.97 -7.16
C LEU A 53 3.01 -8.53 -7.28
N ALA A 54 4.04 -8.32 -8.10
CA ALA A 54 4.60 -6.99 -8.34
C ALA A 54 3.59 -6.07 -9.06
N GLU A 55 2.80 -6.59 -10.01
CA GLU A 55 1.72 -5.86 -10.68
C GLU A 55 0.61 -5.46 -9.70
N ILE A 56 0.18 -6.40 -8.84
CA ILE A 56 -0.79 -6.11 -7.77
C ILE A 56 -0.26 -5.02 -6.85
N ALA A 57 1.01 -5.08 -6.48
CA ALA A 57 1.62 -4.09 -5.59
C ALA A 57 1.62 -2.69 -6.22
N GLN A 58 1.94 -2.56 -7.51
CA GLN A 58 1.85 -1.30 -8.24
C GLN A 58 0.41 -0.77 -8.35
N GLU A 59 -0.58 -1.65 -8.57
CA GLU A 59 -2.00 -1.26 -8.57
C GLU A 59 -2.41 -0.68 -7.20
N LEU A 60 -1.90 -1.29 -6.11
CA LEU A 60 -2.13 -0.80 -4.76
C LEU A 60 -1.39 0.51 -4.48
N ASP A 61 -0.16 0.70 -4.96
CA ASP A 61 0.59 1.97 -4.84
C ASP A 61 -0.23 3.14 -5.41
N LEU A 62 -0.76 2.98 -6.64
CA LEU A 62 -1.58 4.00 -7.29
C LEU A 62 -2.84 4.34 -6.47
N ARG A 63 -3.47 3.32 -5.88
CA ARG A 63 -4.66 3.51 -5.04
C ARG A 63 -4.31 4.21 -3.73
N PHE A 64 -3.19 3.85 -3.11
CA PHE A 64 -2.73 4.50 -1.88
C PHE A 64 -2.43 5.98 -2.13
N THR A 65 -1.73 6.29 -3.23
CA THR A 65 -1.48 7.67 -3.66
C THR A 65 -2.78 8.44 -3.90
N ALA A 66 -3.75 7.86 -4.61
CA ALA A 66 -5.04 8.51 -4.86
C ALA A 66 -5.85 8.77 -3.57
N ILE A 67 -5.80 7.84 -2.61
CA ILE A 67 -6.41 8.03 -1.28
C ILE A 67 -5.71 9.16 -0.54
N ALA A 68 -4.38 9.18 -0.55
CA ALA A 68 -3.60 10.22 0.11
C ALA A 68 -3.87 11.61 -0.48
N ALA A 69 -3.83 11.75 -1.80
CA ALA A 69 -4.14 12.99 -2.50
C ALA A 69 -5.54 13.52 -2.15
N ARG A 70 -6.54 12.63 -2.15
CA ARG A 70 -7.90 12.98 -1.73
C ARG A 70 -7.97 13.38 -0.26
N ALA A 71 -7.27 12.70 0.63
CA ALA A 71 -7.29 12.97 2.07
C ALA A 71 -6.61 14.29 2.43
N THR A 72 -5.58 14.69 1.67
CA THR A 72 -4.82 15.93 1.88
C THR A 72 -5.35 17.10 1.04
N ASN A 73 -6.44 16.90 0.29
CA ASN A 73 -6.95 17.85 -0.72
C ASN A 73 -5.85 18.28 -1.73
N GLN A 74 -4.85 17.44 -1.96
CA GLN A 74 -3.88 17.65 -3.03
C GLN A 74 -4.58 17.26 -4.34
N THR A 75 -4.83 18.26 -5.18
CA THR A 75 -5.21 17.99 -6.56
C THR A 75 -3.90 17.77 -7.31
N ASP A 76 -3.76 16.64 -8.01
CA ASP A 76 -2.63 16.39 -8.90
C ASP A 76 -2.39 17.65 -9.76
N GLN A 77 -1.17 18.20 -9.72
CA GLN A 77 -0.75 19.30 -10.59
C GLN A 77 -0.64 18.82 -12.03
#